data_AF-C0E037-F1
#
_entry.id   AF-C0E037-F1
#
_cell.length_a   1.000
_cell.length_b   1.000
_cell.length_c   1.000
_cell.angle_alpha   90.00
_cell.angle_beta   90.00
_cell.angle_gamma   90.00
#
_symmetry.space_group_name_H-M   'P 1'
#
loop_
_entity.id
_entity.type
_entity.pdbx_description
1 polymer ?
#
loop_
_entity_poly.entity_id
_entity_poly.type
_entity_poly.pdbx_seq_one_letter_code
_entity_poly.pdbx_strand_id
1 'polypeptide(L)'
;MSLYVMSDAPIKDVVNLLLQEPYTENTIARNQDPEAYDIRTLDGVLISLDYGANSDGDLDTLLFVPEEQEDLQRKIFESVKKLRYKATICEPPNDVEVVYMPDNPLPAVPA
;
A
#
# COMPACT_ATOMS: atom_id res chain seq x y z
N MET A 1 13.92 -3.70 8.98
CA MET A 1 13.38 -3.06 7.76
C MET A 1 11.87 -3.21 7.77
N SER A 2 11.10 -2.12 7.68
CA SER A 2 9.63 -2.18 7.60
C SER A 2 9.19 -2.99 6.38
N LEU A 3 8.12 -3.78 6.52
CA LEU A 3 7.45 -4.39 5.38
C LEU A 3 6.74 -3.31 4.58
N TYR A 4 6.75 -3.41 3.26
CA TYR A 4 5.94 -2.52 2.45
C TYR A 4 5.33 -3.15 1.20
N VAL A 5 4.24 -2.53 0.75
CA VAL A 5 3.62 -2.79 -0.55
C VAL A 5 3.80 -1.52 -1.39
N MET A 6 4.27 -1.68 -2.61
CA MET A 6 4.36 -0.60 -3.60
C MET A 6 3.21 -0.73 -4.60
N SER A 7 2.61 0.38 -5.01
CA SER A 7 1.47 0.41 -5.93
C SER A 7 1.50 1.63 -6.83
N ASP A 8 1.32 1.42 -8.13
CA ASP A 8 1.21 2.50 -9.12
C ASP A 8 -0.13 3.27 -9.02
N ALA A 9 -1.05 2.79 -8.17
CA ALA A 9 -2.33 3.46 -7.91
C ALA A 9 -2.11 4.79 -7.16
N PRO A 10 -2.93 5.82 -7.43
CA PRO A 10 -2.93 7.06 -6.65
C PRO A 10 -3.20 6.80 -5.17
N ILE A 11 -2.48 7.50 -4.27
CA ILE A 11 -2.60 7.26 -2.81
C ILE A 11 -4.04 7.42 -2.30
N LYS A 12 -4.81 8.36 -2.87
CA LYS A 12 -6.21 8.58 -2.50
C LYS A 12 -7.11 7.39 -2.84
N ASP A 13 -6.84 6.72 -3.95
CA ASP A 13 -7.61 5.53 -4.35
C ASP A 13 -7.28 4.35 -3.43
N VAL A 14 -6.01 4.22 -3.05
CA VAL A 14 -5.56 3.22 -2.07
C VAL A 14 -6.17 3.49 -0.69
N VAL A 15 -6.17 4.75 -0.21
CA VAL A 15 -6.82 5.13 1.05
C VAL A 15 -8.31 4.81 1.01
N ASN A 16 -9.01 5.24 -0.04
CA ASN A 16 -10.45 4.99 -0.18
C ASN A 16 -10.78 3.49 -0.20
N LEU A 17 -9.94 2.68 -0.85
CA LEU A 17 -10.05 1.23 -0.84
C LEU A 17 -9.86 0.69 0.58
N LEU A 18 -8.74 1.04 1.23
CA LEU A 18 -8.41 0.52 2.55
C LEU A 18 -9.49 0.87 3.57
N LEU A 19 -10.03 2.09 3.59
CA LEU A 19 -11.12 2.46 4.51
C LEU A 19 -12.40 1.62 4.37
N GLN A 20 -12.55 0.87 3.27
CA GLN A 20 -13.67 -0.04 3.01
C GLN A 20 -13.33 -1.51 3.31
N GLU A 21 -12.06 -1.85 3.56
CA GLU A 21 -11.66 -3.21 3.88
C GLU A 21 -12.13 -3.62 5.29
N PRO A 22 -12.52 -4.88 5.49
CA PRO A 22 -13.08 -5.35 6.76
C PRO A 22 -12.06 -5.44 7.90
N TYR A 23 -10.77 -5.29 7.62
CA TYR A 23 -9.69 -5.39 8.62
C TYR A 23 -9.16 -4.02 9.08
N THR A 24 -9.72 -2.93 8.56
CA THR A 24 -9.33 -1.56 8.87
C THR A 24 -10.45 -0.78 9.55
N GLU A 25 -10.07 0.21 10.33
CA GLU A 25 -10.98 1.29 10.71
C GLU A 25 -11.37 2.09 9.47
N ASN A 26 -12.60 2.59 9.45
CA ASN A 26 -13.12 3.42 8.37
C ASN A 26 -12.75 4.92 8.53
N THR A 27 -11.71 5.21 9.30
CA THR A 27 -11.24 6.57 9.61
C THR A 27 -9.73 6.69 9.45
N ILE A 28 -9.29 7.88 9.04
CA ILE A 28 -7.87 8.25 8.99
C ILE A 28 -7.42 8.62 10.41
N ALA A 29 -6.38 7.96 10.90
CA ALA A 29 -5.89 8.10 12.28
C ALA A 29 -5.01 9.35 12.47
N ARG A 30 -4.20 9.71 11.47
CA ARG A 30 -3.32 10.89 11.50
C ARG A 30 -3.03 11.38 10.09
N ASN A 31 -3.07 12.69 9.91
CA ASN A 31 -2.60 13.40 8.72
C ASN A 31 -1.98 14.72 9.21
N GLN A 32 -0.65 14.70 9.41
CA GLN A 32 0.13 15.92 9.65
C GLN A 32 0.85 16.39 8.39
N ASP A 33 1.05 15.46 7.45
CA ASP A 33 1.53 15.71 6.10
C ASP A 33 0.33 15.54 5.15
N PRO A 34 -0.04 16.54 4.35
CA PRO A 34 -1.13 16.42 3.38
C PRO A 34 -0.93 15.30 2.35
N GLU A 35 0.32 14.83 2.18
CA GLU A 35 0.71 13.80 1.22
C GLU A 35 0.86 12.41 1.85
N ALA A 36 0.81 12.29 3.18
CA ALA A 36 0.87 11.00 3.89
C ALA A 36 -0.39 10.69 4.72
N TYR A 37 -0.72 9.42 4.85
CA TYR A 37 -1.94 8.96 5.53
C TYR A 37 -1.65 7.82 6.49
N ASP A 38 -2.15 7.91 7.72
CA ASP A 38 -2.17 6.78 8.64
C ASP A 38 -3.58 6.19 8.74
N ILE A 39 -3.73 4.89 8.47
CA ILE A 39 -4.95 4.12 8.69
C ILE A 39 -4.68 3.10 9.79
N ARG A 40 -5.61 2.94 10.72
CA ARG A 40 -5.50 1.95 11.79
C ARG A 40 -6.29 0.69 11.41
N THR A 41 -5.72 -0.47 11.68
CA THR A 41 -6.44 -1.76 11.60
C THR A 41 -7.40 -1.92 12.78
N LEU A 42 -8.40 -2.80 12.67
CA LEU A 42 -9.28 -3.10 13.81
C LEU A 42 -8.53 -3.67 15.03
N ASP A 43 -7.37 -4.29 14.80
CA ASP A 43 -6.49 -4.83 15.84
C ASP A 43 -5.49 -3.78 16.39
N GLY A 44 -5.59 -2.52 15.93
CA GLY A 44 -4.81 -1.39 16.44
C GLY A 44 -3.44 -1.18 15.79
N VAL A 45 -3.05 -2.01 14.82
CA VAL A 45 -1.82 -1.85 14.01
C VAL A 45 -2.00 -0.67 13.04
N LEU A 46 -0.96 0.15 12.88
CA LEU A 46 -0.95 1.27 11.92
C LEU A 46 -0.45 0.80 10.55
N ILE A 47 -1.12 1.29 9.51
CA ILE A 47 -0.72 1.24 8.11
C ILE A 47 -0.40 2.69 7.73
N SER A 48 0.85 2.97 7.40
CA SER A 48 1.29 4.29 6.96
C SER A 48 1.41 4.29 5.45
N LEU A 49 0.83 5.28 4.79
CA LEU A 49 0.87 5.47 3.35
C LEU A 49 1.63 6.76 3.03
N ASP A 50 2.53 6.69 2.06
CA ASP A 50 3.35 7.83 1.60
C ASP A 50 3.72 7.65 0.12
N TYR A 51 4.29 8.67 -0.51
CA TYR A 51 4.89 8.57 -1.83
C TYR A 51 6.37 8.16 -1.73
N GLY A 52 6.81 7.30 -2.65
CA GLY A 52 8.21 6.95 -2.77
C GLY A 52 8.65 6.82 -4.21
N ALA A 53 9.89 7.23 -4.50
CA ALA A 53 10.44 7.11 -5.83
C ALA A 53 10.70 5.65 -6.20
N ASN A 54 10.19 5.23 -7.35
CA ASN A 54 10.47 3.94 -7.95
C ASN A 54 11.78 3.96 -8.75
N SER A 55 12.13 2.85 -9.39
CA SER A 55 13.38 2.71 -10.17
C SER A 55 13.49 3.65 -11.35
N ASP A 56 12.37 4.14 -11.87
CA ASP A 56 12.31 5.07 -13.00
C ASP A 56 12.28 6.54 -12.54
N GLY A 57 12.23 6.78 -11.23
CA GLY A 57 12.18 8.12 -10.62
C GLY A 57 10.77 8.69 -10.48
N ASP A 58 9.75 7.95 -10.88
CA ASP A 58 8.34 8.29 -10.68
C ASP A 58 7.93 7.98 -9.23
N LEU A 59 6.90 8.68 -8.72
CA LEU A 59 6.40 8.48 -7.37
C LEU A 59 5.29 7.43 -7.35
N ASP A 60 5.54 6.31 -6.68
CA ASP A 60 4.55 5.27 -6.40
C ASP A 60 3.97 5.45 -4.99
N THR A 61 2.77 4.91 -4.76
CA THR A 61 2.21 4.81 -3.41
C THR A 61 2.89 3.66 -2.66
N LEU A 62 3.48 3.97 -1.51
CA LEU A 62 4.06 3.01 -0.59
C LEU A 62 3.12 2.83 0.61
N LEU A 63 2.90 1.58 1.00
CA LEU A 63 2.14 1.20 2.19
C LEU A 63 3.05 0.44 3.15
N PHE A 64 3.36 1.04 4.29
CA PHE A 64 4.25 0.50 5.30
C PHE A 64 3.46 -0.15 6.44
N VAL A 65 3.91 -1.33 6.88
CA VAL A 65 3.44 -2.00 8.09
C VAL A 65 4.62 -2.48 8.95
N PRO A 66 4.41 -2.72 10.25
CA PRO A 66 5.46 -3.26 11.11
C PRO A 66 6.03 -4.60 10.61
N GLU A 67 7.30 -4.88 10.93
CA GLU A 67 8.07 -6.03 10.43
C GLU A 67 7.43 -7.37 10.77
N GLU A 68 6.78 -7.44 11.93
CA GLU A 68 6.09 -8.62 12.44
C GLU A 68 4.71 -8.87 11.79
N GLN A 69 4.28 -8.02 10.86
CA GLN A 69 2.92 -8.02 10.28
C GLN A 69 2.89 -8.52 8.83
N GLU A 70 3.59 -9.62 8.52
CA GLU A 70 3.61 -10.22 7.16
C GLU A 70 2.21 -10.55 6.63
N ASP A 71 1.32 -11.08 7.48
CA ASP A 71 -0.06 -11.39 7.11
C ASP A 71 -0.84 -10.12 6.72
N LEU A 72 -0.58 -8.99 7.40
CA LEU A 72 -1.21 -7.72 7.08
C LEU A 72 -0.68 -7.17 5.75
N GLN A 73 0.63 -7.25 5.50
CA GLN A 73 1.24 -6.88 4.22
C GLN A 73 0.58 -7.67 3.07
N ARG A 74 0.40 -8.98 3.23
CA ARG A 74 -0.28 -9.83 2.23
C ARG A 74 -1.75 -9.45 2.03
N LYS A 75 -2.50 -9.16 3.11
CA LYS A 75 -3.90 -8.68 3.01
C LYS A 75 -4.00 -7.35 2.26
N ILE A 76 -3.10 -6.42 2.55
CA ILE A 76 -2.99 -5.14 1.84
C ILE A 76 -2.71 -5.39 0.36
N PHE A 77 -1.72 -6.24 0.06
CA PHE A 77 -1.40 -6.60 -1.31
C PHE A 77 -2.59 -7.17 -2.07
N GLU A 78 -3.34 -8.12 -1.51
CA GLU A 78 -4.55 -8.65 -2.15
C GLU A 78 -5.64 -7.60 -2.33
N SER A 79 -5.75 -6.65 -1.40
CA SER A 79 -6.73 -5.57 -1.49
C SER A 79 -6.39 -4.61 -2.63
N VAL A 80 -5.13 -4.14 -2.73
CA VAL A 80 -4.73 -3.16 -3.76
C VAL A 80 -4.88 -3.69 -5.19
N LYS A 81 -4.83 -5.01 -5.41
CA LYS A 81 -5.11 -5.62 -6.73
C LYS A 81 -6.48 -5.27 -7.29
N LYS A 82 -7.46 -4.95 -6.41
CA LYS A 82 -8.82 -4.54 -6.79
C LYS A 82 -8.83 -3.24 -7.60
N LEU A 83 -7.79 -2.40 -7.49
CA LEU A 83 -7.66 -1.14 -8.21
C LEU A 83 -7.14 -1.30 -9.65
N ARG A 84 -6.69 -2.49 -10.06
CA ARG A 84 -6.15 -2.77 -11.42
C ARG A 84 -4.90 -1.95 -11.79
N TYR A 85 -4.11 -1.56 -10.81
CA TYR A 85 -2.74 -1.07 -10.99
C TYR A 85 -1.73 -2.18 -10.74
N LYS A 86 -0.49 -1.99 -11.18
CA LYS A 86 0.62 -2.82 -10.73
C LYS A 86 0.79 -2.63 -9.22
N ALA A 87 1.07 -3.73 -8.52
CA ALA A 87 1.44 -3.70 -7.13
C ALA A 87 2.56 -4.70 -6.88
N THR A 88 3.41 -4.43 -5.89
CA THR A 88 4.53 -5.28 -5.53
C THR A 88 4.61 -5.43 -4.02
N ILE A 89 4.82 -6.64 -3.52
CA ILE A 89 5.29 -6.88 -2.15
C ILE A 89 6.81 -6.68 -2.13
N CYS A 90 7.29 -5.75 -1.31
CA CYS A 90 8.70 -5.46 -1.15
C CYS A 90 9.16 -5.81 0.29
N GLU A 91 10.08 -6.79 0.41
CA GLU A 91 10.74 -7.33 1.63
C GLU A 91 9.81 -7.97 2.73
N PRO A 92 10.24 -8.92 3.62
CA PRO A 92 11.01 -10.20 3.50
C PRO A 92 10.24 -11.42 4.17
N PRO A 93 10.73 -12.70 4.38
CA PRO A 93 12.10 -13.23 4.57
C PRO A 93 12.70 -14.05 3.42
N ASN A 94 12.01 -14.26 2.30
CA ASN A 94 12.57 -14.95 1.13
C ASN A 94 12.73 -13.93 -0.01
N ASP A 95 13.88 -13.93 -0.69
CA ASP A 95 14.31 -13.00 -1.76
C ASP A 95 13.44 -13.00 -3.04
N VAL A 96 12.13 -13.29 -2.93
CA VAL A 96 11.20 -13.36 -4.05
C VAL A 96 10.24 -12.18 -3.96
N GLU A 97 10.55 -11.14 -4.74
CA GLU A 97 9.64 -10.05 -5.04
C GLU A 97 8.34 -10.63 -5.64
N VAL A 98 7.20 -10.32 -5.04
CA VAL A 98 5.89 -10.75 -5.56
C VAL A 98 5.25 -9.57 -6.27
N VAL A 99 5.28 -9.62 -7.61
CA VAL A 99 4.69 -8.60 -8.47
C VAL A 99 3.32 -9.06 -8.97
N TYR A 100 2.33 -8.20 -8.81
CA TYR A 100 1.05 -8.29 -9.49
C TYR A 100 1.02 -7.30 -10.65
N MET A 101 0.76 -7.82 -11.85
CA MET A 101 0.50 -7.04 -13.06
C MET A 101 -0.83 -7.54 -13.64
N PRO A 102 -1.89 -6.71 -13.69
CA PRO A 102 -3.16 -7.10 -14.33
C PRO A 102 -3.00 -7.18 -15.85
N ASP A 103 -3.85 -7.97 -16.53
CA ASP A 103 -3.80 -8.16 -18.00
C ASP A 103 -4.00 -6.86 -18.81
N ASN A 104 -4.64 -5.85 -18.21
CA ASN A 104 -4.85 -4.53 -18.78
C ASN A 104 -4.68 -3.49 -17.67
N PRO A 105 -3.43 -3.12 -17.34
CA PRO A 105 -3.12 -2.22 -16.24
C PRO A 105 -3.54 -0.80 -16.58
N LEU A 106 -4.06 -0.10 -15.56
CA LEU A 106 -4.16 1.35 -15.63
C LEU A 106 -2.73 1.93 -15.61
N PRO A 107 -2.46 3.00 -16.38
CA PRO A 107 -1.15 3.63 -16.37
C PRO A 107 -0.85 4.18 -14.99
N ALA A 108 0.42 4.13 -14.58
CA ALA A 108 0.88 4.84 -13.39
C ALA A 108 0.49 6.31 -13.52
N VAL A 109 -0.11 6.85 -12.46
CA VAL A 109 -0.49 8.26 -12.39
C VAL A 109 0.58 8.95 -11.57
N PRO A 110 1.37 9.88 -12.17
CA PRO A 110 2.34 10.64 -11.41
C PRO A 110 1.64 11.38 -10.26
N ALA A 111 2.25 11.32 -9.07
CA ALA A 111 1.81 12.06 -7.89
C ALA A 111 1.83 13.58 -8.11
#